data_AF-A0A2S6UBX7-F1
#
_entry.id   AF-A0A2S6UBX7-F1
#
_cell.length_a   1.000
_cell.length_b   1.000
_cell.length_c   1.000
_cell.angle_alpha   90.00
_cell.angle_beta   90.00
_cell.angle_gamma   90.00
#
_symmetry.space_group_name_H-M   'P 1'
#
loop_
_entity.id
_entity.type
_entity.pdbx_description
1 polymer ?
#
loop_
_entity_poly.entity_id
_entity_poly.type
_entity_poly.pdbx_seq_one_letter_code
_entity_poly.pdbx_strand_id
1 'polypeptide(L)'
;MLLDHPNIRAAYKTVESSRQGIAHAKSAYYPQVSISVDIAQEVIDSPSERQQGDGQDGKPSSRTPQSFSFSSTHNLFNGFATVSAVRTAKLNKELAQLTLEGTRQNTVLEGITGYVNVLRQKRLIELSRENEATIQQQLSLEDERVQRGSGIAVDVLQAKSRLQSAKERRRHPWRPA
;
A
#
# COMPACT_ATOMS: atom_id res chain seq x y z
N MET A 1 -6.40 -16.40 -7.47
CA MET A 1 -6.31 -14.95 -7.74
C MET A 1 -6.45 -14.08 -6.48
N LEU A 2 -7.38 -14.34 -5.54
CA LEU A 2 -7.55 -13.51 -4.33
C LEU A 2 -6.36 -13.51 -3.32
N LEU A 3 -5.55 -14.57 -3.29
CA LEU A 3 -4.41 -14.68 -2.36
C LEU A 3 -3.13 -14.01 -2.86
N ASP A 4 -3.05 -13.63 -4.13
CA ASP A 4 -1.84 -13.06 -4.74
C ASP A 4 -1.88 -11.53 -4.85
N HIS A 5 -3.01 -10.90 -4.51
CA HIS A 5 -3.13 -9.44 -4.57
C HIS A 5 -2.19 -8.79 -3.53
N PRO A 6 -1.31 -7.84 -3.92
CA PRO A 6 -0.29 -7.27 -3.03
C PRO A 6 -0.89 -6.64 -1.78
N ASN A 7 -2.03 -5.95 -1.92
CA ASN A 7 -2.72 -5.32 -0.78
C ASN A 7 -3.23 -6.33 0.26
N ILE A 8 -3.73 -7.49 -0.19
CA ILE A 8 -4.22 -8.54 0.72
C ILE A 8 -3.03 -9.20 1.42
N ARG A 9 -1.92 -9.44 0.71
CA ARG A 9 -0.68 -9.98 1.30
C ARG A 9 -0.08 -9.01 2.33
N ALA A 10 -0.06 -7.72 2.04
CA ALA A 10 0.39 -6.69 2.97
C ALA A 10 -0.48 -6.68 4.23
N ALA A 11 -1.80 -6.64 4.08
CA ALA A 11 -2.73 -6.68 5.21
C ALA A 11 -2.59 -7.98 6.04
N TYR A 12 -2.35 -9.12 5.39
CA TYR A 12 -2.08 -10.38 6.08
C TYR A 12 -0.79 -10.33 6.91
N LYS A 13 0.29 -9.77 6.35
CA LYS A 13 1.55 -9.57 7.09
C LYS A 13 1.38 -8.60 8.26
N THR A 14 0.49 -7.62 8.15
CA THR A 14 0.11 -6.76 9.28
C THR A 14 -0.56 -7.56 10.40
N VAL A 15 -1.50 -8.46 10.08
CA VAL A 15 -2.13 -9.34 11.09
C VAL A 15 -1.09 -10.21 11.80
N GLU A 16 -0.14 -10.78 11.04
CA GLU A 16 0.93 -11.59 11.62
C GLU A 16 1.87 -10.75 12.50
N SER A 17 2.19 -9.53 12.08
CA SER A 17 2.94 -8.57 12.92
C SER A 17 2.21 -8.26 14.22
N SER A 18 0.90 -7.98 14.16
CA SER A 18 0.08 -7.75 15.36
C SER A 18 0.03 -8.98 16.27
N ARG A 19 0.06 -10.19 15.71
CA ARG A 19 0.18 -11.44 16.48
C ARG A 19 1.51 -11.50 17.23
N GLN A 20 2.62 -11.13 16.59
CA GLN A 20 3.92 -11.04 17.27
C GLN A 20 3.91 -9.95 18.35
N GLY A 21 3.15 -8.86 18.15
CA GLY A 21 2.90 -7.86 19.18
C GLY A 21 2.27 -8.42 20.47
N ILE A 22 1.43 -9.46 20.36
CA ILE A 22 0.89 -10.17 21.55
C ILE A 22 2.00 -10.95 22.26
N ALA A 23 2.86 -11.65 21.52
CA ALA A 23 3.98 -12.38 22.09
C ALA A 23 4.96 -11.42 22.78
N HIS A 24 5.24 -10.27 22.17
CA HIS A 24 6.01 -9.20 22.76
C HIS A 24 5.36 -8.65 24.04
N ALA A 25 4.06 -8.36 24.05
CA ALA A 25 3.38 -7.91 25.26
C ALA A 25 3.41 -8.97 26.38
N LYS A 26 3.39 -10.26 26.02
CA LYS A 26 3.53 -11.37 26.98
C LYS A 26 4.97 -11.54 27.49
N SER A 27 5.98 -11.02 26.81
CA SER A 27 7.38 -11.12 27.24
C SER A 27 7.60 -10.50 28.62
N ALA A 28 6.81 -9.48 28.96
CA ALA A 28 6.82 -8.79 30.24
C ALA A 28 6.35 -9.65 31.44
N TYR A 29 5.84 -10.87 31.21
CA TYR A 29 5.63 -11.86 32.29
C TYR A 29 6.89 -12.66 32.62
N TYR A 30 7.87 -12.68 31.73
CA TYR A 30 9.09 -13.47 31.89
C TYR A 30 10.23 -12.58 32.41
N PRO A 31 11.22 -13.17 33.09
CA PRO A 31 12.43 -12.44 33.45
C PRO A 31 13.15 -11.94 32.18
N GLN A 32 13.58 -10.69 32.20
CA GLN A 32 14.44 -10.14 31.18
C GLN A 32 15.89 -10.35 31.60
N VAL A 33 16.69 -10.92 30.71
CA VAL A 33 18.11 -11.16 30.93
C VAL A 33 18.87 -10.26 29.98
N SER A 34 19.76 -9.43 30.53
CA SER A 34 20.67 -8.60 29.74
C SER A 34 22.11 -8.96 30.07
N ILE A 35 22.93 -8.95 29.03
CA ILE A 35 24.37 -9.18 29.10
C ILE A 35 25.00 -7.98 28.42
N SER A 36 25.90 -7.31 29.13
CA SER A 36 26.65 -6.17 28.60
C SER A 36 28.14 -6.44 28.77
N VAL A 37 28.90 -6.11 27.73
CA VAL A 37 30.35 -6.20 27.72
C VAL A 37 30.87 -4.84 27.30
N ASP A 38 31.66 -4.22 28.17
CA ASP A 38 32.23 -2.90 27.95
C ASP A 38 33.74 -3.04 27.93
N ILE A 39 34.35 -2.56 26.84
CA ILE A 39 35.80 -2.49 26.68
C ILE A 39 36.10 -1.02 26.36
N ALA A 40 36.80 -0.34 27.25
CA ALA A 40 37.16 1.05 27.07
C ALA A 40 38.69 1.19 27.12
N GLN A 41 39.25 2.07 26.28
CA GLN A 41 40.63 2.50 26.41
C GLN A 41 40.64 3.80 27.21
N GLU A 42 41.32 3.77 28.34
CA GLU A 42 41.46 4.92 29.22
C GLU A 42 42.93 5.30 29.26
N VAL A 43 43.23 6.49 28.73
CA VAL A 43 44.55 7.12 28.84
C VAL A 43 44.46 8.16 29.94
N ILE A 44 45.14 7.90 31.06
CA ILE A 44 45.18 8.82 32.20
C ILE A 44 46.50 9.59 32.14
N ASP A 45 46.41 10.90 32.03
CA ASP A 45 47.56 11.80 32.11
C ASP A 45 47.42 12.73 33.33
N SER A 46 48.11 12.38 34.42
CA SER A 46 48.11 13.17 35.66
C SER A 46 49.54 13.25 36.26
N PRO A 47 49.89 14.34 36.98
CA PRO A 47 51.20 14.47 37.61
C PRO A 47 51.50 13.38 38.65
N SER A 48 50.48 12.86 39.33
CA SER A 48 50.59 11.78 40.32
C SER A 48 50.85 10.41 39.67
N GLU A 49 50.18 10.09 38.55
CA GLU A 49 50.38 8.81 37.84
C GLU A 49 51.79 8.70 37.26
N ARG A 50 52.34 9.80 36.73
CA ARG A 50 53.71 9.85 36.17
C ARG A 50 54.81 9.61 37.22
N GLN A 51 54.49 9.70 38.51
CA GLN A 51 55.44 9.51 39.61
C GLN A 51 55.29 8.15 40.35
N GLN A 52 54.18 7.42 40.19
CA GLN A 52 53.83 6.30 41.07
C GLN A 52 53.47 4.95 40.42
N GLY A 53 53.23 4.83 39.11
CA GLY A 53 52.86 3.51 38.55
C GLY A 53 53.07 3.33 37.06
N ASP A 54 53.58 2.15 36.69
CA ASP A 54 53.74 1.48 35.36
C ASP A 54 54.29 2.30 34.16
N GLY A 55 54.33 3.62 34.25
CA GLY A 55 55.02 4.55 33.35
C GLY A 55 56.44 4.79 33.84
N GLN A 56 57.28 3.75 33.83
CA GLN A 56 58.73 3.99 33.84
C GLN A 56 59.04 4.83 32.58
N ASP A 57 59.65 6.02 32.76
CA ASP A 57 60.01 7.04 31.76
C ASP A 57 59.05 8.23 31.52
N GLY A 58 58.07 8.51 32.41
CA GLY A 58 57.29 9.76 32.33
C GLY A 58 56.25 9.83 31.21
N LYS A 59 55.82 8.67 30.69
CA LYS A 59 54.80 8.53 29.64
C LYS A 59 53.39 8.38 30.26
N PRO A 60 52.31 8.78 29.55
CA PRO A 60 50.93 8.56 30.01
C PRO A 60 50.64 7.06 30.22
N SER A 61 49.87 6.74 31.27
CA SER A 61 49.43 5.36 31.52
C SER A 61 48.23 5.04 30.64
N SER A 62 48.33 3.98 29.84
CA SER A 62 47.23 3.47 29.04
C SER A 62 46.69 2.21 29.69
N ARG A 63 45.42 2.25 30.11
CA ARG A 63 44.69 1.10 30.64
C ARG A 63 43.58 0.75 29.68
N THR A 64 43.32 -0.54 29.55
CA THR A 64 42.16 -1.03 28.80
C THR A 64 41.24 -1.77 29.77
N PRO A 65 40.47 -1.07 30.61
CA PRO A 65 39.48 -1.72 31.45
C PRO A 65 38.48 -2.50 30.61
N GLN A 66 38.22 -3.72 31.05
CA GLN A 66 37.22 -4.62 30.47
C GLN A 66 36.24 -4.97 31.60
N SER A 67 34.96 -4.69 31.39
CA SER A 67 33.90 -5.07 32.31
C SER A 67 32.87 -5.93 31.61
N PHE A 68 32.47 -7.00 32.31
CA PHE A 68 31.39 -7.87 31.93
C PHE A 68 30.29 -7.75 32.98
N SER A 69 29.05 -7.48 32.55
CA SER A 69 27.90 -7.43 33.44
C SER A 69 26.77 -8.31 32.93
N PHE A 70 26.16 -9.03 33.86
CA PHE A 70 24.99 -9.87 33.63
C PHE A 70 23.91 -9.42 34.61
N SER A 71 22.71 -9.14 34.12
CA SER A 71 21.58 -8.80 34.97
C SER A 71 20.32 -9.55 34.55
N SER A 72 19.55 -10.00 35.55
CA SER A 72 18.25 -10.60 35.34
C SER A 72 17.20 -9.84 36.14
N THR A 73 16.21 -9.30 35.46
CA THR A 73 15.14 -8.48 36.04
C THR A 73 13.82 -9.20 35.85
N HIS A 74 13.16 -9.54 36.95
CA HIS A 74 11.82 -10.13 36.94
C HIS A 74 10.83 -9.21 37.63
N ASN A 75 9.77 -8.84 36.93
CA ASN A 75 8.69 -8.05 37.49
C ASN A 75 7.73 -8.94 38.27
N LEU A 76 7.68 -8.76 39.59
CA LEU A 76 6.76 -9.48 40.47
C LEU A 76 5.34 -8.89 40.45
N PHE A 77 5.23 -7.56 40.43
CA PHE A 77 3.95 -6.87 40.39
C PHE A 77 4.09 -5.44 39.85
N ASN A 78 3.25 -5.08 38.87
CA ASN A 78 3.23 -3.75 38.25
C ASN A 78 1.82 -3.16 38.14
N GLY A 79 0.93 -3.45 39.09
CA GLY A 79 -0.43 -2.89 39.08
C GLY A 79 -1.27 -3.34 37.89
N PHE A 80 -1.10 -4.58 37.43
CA PHE A 80 -1.80 -5.17 36.26
C PHE A 80 -1.47 -4.54 34.90
N ALA A 81 -0.44 -3.70 34.80
CA ALA A 81 -0.05 -3.08 33.54
C ALA A 81 0.25 -4.11 32.44
N THR A 82 0.88 -5.24 32.78
CA THR A 82 1.15 -6.33 31.81
C THR A 82 -0.13 -6.98 31.28
N VAL A 83 -1.14 -7.19 32.14
CA VAL A 83 -2.43 -7.77 31.75
C VAL A 83 -3.13 -6.85 30.76
N SER A 84 -3.18 -5.56 31.08
CA SER A 84 -3.77 -4.54 30.22
C SER A 84 -3.03 -4.43 28.88
N ALA A 85 -1.70 -4.45 28.88
CA ALA A 85 -0.91 -4.41 27.66
C ALA A 85 -1.18 -5.61 26.73
N VAL A 86 -1.27 -6.82 27.29
CA VAL A 86 -1.62 -8.02 26.51
C VAL A 86 -3.06 -7.94 25.97
N ARG A 87 -4.00 -7.41 26.74
CA ARG A 87 -5.37 -7.19 26.28
C ARG A 87 -5.40 -6.22 25.10
N THR A 88 -4.70 -5.08 25.20
CA THR A 88 -4.58 -4.12 24.11
C THR A 88 -3.95 -4.74 22.87
N ALA A 89 -2.87 -5.53 23.01
CA ALA A 89 -2.24 -6.21 21.90
C ALA A 89 -3.20 -7.21 21.19
N LYS A 90 -4.06 -7.90 21.95
CA LYS A 90 -5.10 -8.78 21.38
C LYS A 90 -6.14 -8.00 20.58
N LEU A 91 -6.62 -6.87 21.11
CA LEU A 91 -7.56 -5.99 20.40
C LEU A 91 -6.94 -5.42 19.13
N ASN A 92 -5.66 -5.05 19.16
CA ASN A 92 -4.95 -4.58 17.97
C ASN A 92 -4.85 -5.66 16.88
N LYS A 93 -4.64 -6.93 17.26
CA LYS A 93 -4.70 -8.05 16.31
C LYS A 93 -6.09 -8.20 15.70
N GLU A 94 -7.13 -8.12 16.52
CA GLU A 94 -8.52 -8.19 16.04
C GLU A 94 -8.84 -7.05 15.07
N LEU A 95 -8.42 -5.83 15.39
CA LEU A 95 -8.53 -4.68 14.49
C LEU A 95 -7.82 -4.95 13.16
N ALA A 96 -6.59 -5.46 13.19
CA ALA A 96 -5.86 -5.81 11.98
C ALA A 96 -6.57 -6.90 11.15
N GLN A 97 -7.25 -7.86 11.80
CA GLN A 97 -8.05 -8.87 11.11
C GLN A 97 -9.27 -8.27 10.41
N LEU A 98 -9.96 -7.33 11.07
CA LEU A 98 -11.08 -6.59 10.46
C LEU A 98 -10.60 -5.74 9.28
N THR A 99 -9.44 -5.09 9.39
CA THR A 99 -8.83 -4.34 8.28
C THR A 99 -8.48 -5.25 7.10
N LEU A 100 -7.95 -6.45 7.35
CA LEU A 100 -7.70 -7.45 6.30
C LEU A 100 -9.00 -7.85 5.59
N GLU A 101 -10.08 -8.05 6.35
CA GLU A 101 -11.38 -8.40 5.77
C GLU A 101 -11.95 -7.26 4.93
N GLY A 102 -11.90 -6.01 5.42
CA GLY A 102 -12.28 -4.83 4.64
C GLY A 102 -11.44 -4.68 3.37
N THR A 103 -10.13 -4.95 3.44
CA THR A 103 -9.24 -4.93 2.27
C THR A 103 -9.69 -5.97 1.22
N ARG A 104 -10.03 -7.18 1.65
CA ARG A 104 -10.53 -8.23 0.74
C ARG A 104 -11.83 -7.81 0.07
N GLN A 105 -12.79 -7.29 0.84
CA GLN A 105 -14.08 -6.84 0.31
C GLN A 105 -13.89 -5.72 -0.72
N ASN A 106 -13.02 -4.75 -0.44
CA ASN A 106 -12.72 -3.66 -1.38
C ASN A 106 -12.09 -4.19 -2.68
N THR A 107 -11.13 -5.12 -2.59
CA THR A 107 -10.53 -5.74 -3.80
C THR A 107 -11.56 -6.50 -4.63
N VAL A 108 -12.50 -7.23 -3.98
CA VAL A 108 -13.59 -7.90 -4.70
C VAL A 108 -14.50 -6.88 -5.39
N LEU A 109 -14.89 -5.81 -4.68
CA LEU A 109 -15.74 -4.76 -5.23
C LEU A 109 -15.08 -4.05 -6.41
N GLU A 110 -13.77 -3.76 -6.32
CA GLU A 110 -13.00 -3.19 -7.42
C GLU A 110 -13.00 -4.11 -8.65
N GLY A 111 -12.80 -5.42 -8.44
CA GLY A 111 -12.88 -6.41 -9.51
C GLY A 111 -14.26 -6.48 -10.18
N ILE A 112 -15.34 -6.49 -9.39
CA ILE A 112 -16.73 -6.45 -9.89
C ILE A 112 -16.97 -5.17 -10.69
N THR A 113 -16.57 -4.02 -10.13
CA THR A 113 -16.74 -2.71 -10.76
C THR A 113 -15.99 -2.63 -12.09
N GLY A 114 -14.74 -3.12 -12.13
CA GLY A 114 -13.94 -3.23 -13.34
C GLY A 114 -14.63 -4.09 -14.40
N TYR A 115 -15.14 -5.27 -14.02
CA TYR A 115 -15.85 -6.16 -14.92
C TYR A 115 -17.12 -5.52 -15.51
N VAL A 116 -17.97 -4.94 -14.66
CA VAL A 116 -19.19 -4.25 -15.10
C VAL A 116 -18.87 -3.06 -16.01
N ASN A 117 -17.81 -2.33 -15.72
CA ASN A 117 -17.35 -1.23 -16.57
C ASN A 117 -16.93 -1.70 -17.96
N VAL A 118 -16.18 -2.80 -18.06
CA VAL A 118 -15.80 -3.39 -19.35
C VAL A 118 -17.05 -3.83 -20.13
N LEU A 119 -18.01 -4.49 -19.47
CA LEU A 119 -19.26 -4.90 -20.11
C LEU A 119 -20.06 -3.69 -20.63
N ARG A 120 -20.15 -2.63 -19.82
CA ARG A 120 -20.81 -1.37 -20.19
C ARG A 120 -20.13 -0.73 -21.40
N GLN A 121 -18.80 -0.63 -21.38
CA GLN A 121 -18.02 -0.04 -22.47
C GLN A 121 -18.17 -0.84 -23.77
N LYS A 122 -18.16 -2.17 -23.69
CA LYS A 122 -18.44 -3.04 -24.84
C LYS A 122 -19.81 -2.73 -25.44
N ARG A 123 -20.85 -2.60 -24.62
CA ARG A 123 -22.20 -2.29 -25.09
C ARG A 123 -22.30 -0.90 -25.71
N LEU A 124 -21.61 0.10 -25.16
CA LEU A 124 -21.56 1.45 -25.74
C LEU A 124 -20.88 1.47 -27.11
N ILE A 125 -19.82 0.68 -27.30
CA ILE A 125 -19.14 0.54 -28.59
C ILE A 125 -20.07 -0.12 -29.61
N GLU A 126 -20.79 -1.18 -29.22
CA GLU A 126 -21.78 -1.84 -30.08
C GLU A 126 -22.89 -0.85 -30.52
N LEU A 127 -23.48 -0.12 -29.58
CA LEU A 127 -24.51 0.88 -29.87
C LEU A 127 -23.99 2.00 -30.77
N SER A 128 -22.75 2.45 -30.55
CA SER A 128 -22.11 3.49 -31.37
C SER A 128 -21.86 3.01 -32.80
N ARG A 129 -21.53 1.72 -33.00
CA ARG A 129 -21.39 1.11 -34.33
C ARG A 129 -22.73 1.02 -35.05
N GLU A 130 -23.79 0.62 -34.34
CA GLU A 130 -25.14 0.53 -34.89
C GLU A 130 -25.64 1.92 -35.33
N ASN A 131 -25.48 2.94 -34.48
CA ASN A 131 -25.85 4.31 -34.81
C ASN A 131 -25.06 4.87 -36.00
N GLU A 132 -23.75 4.59 -36.11
CA GLU A 132 -22.96 4.96 -37.29
C GLU A 132 -23.52 4.30 -38.57
N ALA A 133 -23.87 3.01 -38.51
CA ALA A 133 -24.44 2.29 -39.64
C ALA A 133 -25.79 2.90 -40.08
N THR A 134 -26.67 3.25 -39.14
CA THR A 134 -27.96 3.91 -39.43
C THR A 134 -27.75 5.29 -40.06
N ILE A 135 -26.84 6.11 -39.53
CA ILE A 135 -26.56 7.45 -40.09
C ILE A 135 -25.93 7.33 -41.49
N GLN A 136 -25.08 6.33 -41.71
CA GLN A 136 -24.51 6.04 -43.03
C GLN A 136 -25.59 5.66 -44.05
N GLN A 137 -26.56 4.83 -43.67
CA GLN A 137 -27.71 4.49 -44.53
C GLN A 137 -28.57 5.72 -44.84
N GLN A 138 -28.84 6.57 -43.85
CA GLN A 138 -29.61 7.79 -44.06
C GLN A 138 -28.90 8.76 -45.01
N LEU A 139 -27.57 8.90 -44.88
CA LEU A 139 -26.77 9.68 -45.84
C LEU A 139 -26.90 9.14 -47.27
N SER A 140 -26.84 7.82 -47.46
CA SER A 140 -27.01 7.21 -48.78
C SER A 140 -28.38 7.50 -49.39
N LEU A 141 -29.46 7.44 -48.60
CA LEU A 141 -30.81 7.76 -49.07
C LEU A 141 -30.98 9.23 -49.46
N GLU A 142 -30.42 10.16 -48.69
CA GLU A 142 -30.49 11.59 -49.03
C GLU A 142 -29.66 11.91 -50.29
N ASP A 143 -28.49 11.27 -50.45
CA ASP A 143 -27.67 11.44 -51.65
C ASP A 143 -28.41 10.95 -52.92
N GLU A 144 -29.07 9.79 -52.85
CA GLU A 144 -29.91 9.28 -53.94
C GLU A 144 -31.09 10.20 -54.28
N ARG A 145 -31.72 10.84 -53.29
CA ARG A 145 -32.82 11.79 -53.52
C ARG A 145 -32.34 13.04 -54.24
N VAL A 146 -31.18 13.56 -53.87
CA VAL A 146 -30.56 14.71 -54.55
C VAL A 146 -30.20 14.35 -55.98
N GLN A 147 -29.60 13.18 -56.22
CA GLN A 147 -29.25 12.71 -57.58
C GLN A 147 -30.49 12.54 -58.47
N ARG A 148 -31.63 12.13 -57.90
CA ARG A 148 -32.92 12.04 -58.60
C ARG A 148 -33.64 13.39 -58.78
N GLY A 149 -33.02 14.49 -58.37
CA GLY A 149 -33.56 15.85 -58.51
C GLY A 149 -34.68 16.19 -57.51
N SER A 150 -34.98 15.31 -56.55
CA SER A 150 -36.04 15.50 -55.56
C SER A 150 -35.55 15.90 -54.16
N GLY A 151 -34.23 16.09 -53.97
CA GLY A 151 -33.61 16.39 -52.69
C GLY A 151 -32.81 17.70 -52.68
N ILE A 152 -32.42 18.17 -51.49
CA ILE A 152 -31.66 19.43 -51.29
C ILE A 152 -30.21 19.10 -50.92
N ALA A 153 -29.24 19.72 -51.59
CA ALA A 153 -27.81 19.51 -51.33
C ALA A 153 -27.38 19.83 -49.87
N VAL A 154 -28.09 20.75 -49.22
CA VAL A 154 -27.90 21.11 -47.81
C VAL A 154 -28.17 19.92 -46.89
N ASP A 155 -29.17 19.09 -47.18
CA ASP A 155 -29.54 17.93 -46.37
C ASP A 155 -28.44 16.86 -46.40
N VAL A 156 -27.81 16.66 -47.57
CA VAL A 156 -26.64 15.76 -47.72
C VAL A 156 -25.44 16.27 -46.93
N LEU A 157 -25.16 17.57 -46.96
CA LEU A 157 -24.08 18.17 -46.16
C LEU A 157 -24.32 18.02 -44.66
N GLN A 158 -25.56 18.23 -44.21
CA GLN A 158 -25.94 18.04 -42.81
C GLN A 158 -25.82 16.55 -42.40
N ALA A 159 -26.21 15.62 -43.27
CA ALA A 159 -26.07 14.18 -43.04
C ALA A 159 -24.59 13.74 -42.97
N LYS A 160 -23.72 14.27 -43.85
CA LYS A 160 -22.25 14.04 -43.79
C LYS A 160 -21.66 14.56 -42.48
N SER A 161 -22.09 15.74 -42.02
CA SER A 161 -21.66 16.29 -40.73
C SER A 161 -22.06 15.37 -39.56
N ARG A 162 -23.32 14.89 -39.53
CA ARG A 162 -23.80 13.94 -38.50
C ARG A 162 -23.02 12.63 -38.51
N LEU A 163 -22.68 12.09 -39.68
CA LEU A 163 -21.87 10.88 -39.81
C LEU A 163 -20.45 11.09 -39.23
N GLN A 164 -19.85 12.25 -39.51
CA GLN A 164 -18.53 12.57 -38.98
C GLN A 164 -18.55 12.65 -37.44
N SER A 165 -19.56 13.30 -36.86
CA SER A 165 -19.75 13.31 -35.41
C SER A 165 -19.98 11.91 -34.82
N ALA A 166 -20.71 11.04 -35.50
CA ALA A 166 -20.95 9.67 -35.06
C ALA A 166 -19.66 8.82 -35.09
N LYS A 167 -18.85 8.95 -36.16
CA LYS A 167 -17.53 8.32 -36.28
C LYS A 167 -16.58 8.75 -35.17
N GLU A 168 -16.58 10.04 -34.84
CA GLU A 168 -15.75 10.60 -33.76
C GLU A 168 -16.16 10.05 -32.39
N ARG A 169 -17.46 9.97 -32.09
CA ARG A 169 -17.99 9.36 -30.86
C ARG A 169 -17.63 7.88 -30.73
N ARG A 170 -17.67 7.10 -31.82
CA ARG A 170 -17.22 5.69 -31.82
C ARG A 170 -15.73 5.57 -31.52
N ARG A 171 -14.91 6.48 -32.07
CA ARG A 171 -13.45 6.46 -31.91
C ARG A 171 -13.03 6.94 -30.52
N HIS A 172 -13.80 7.83 -29.91
CA HIS A 172 -13.56 8.39 -28.58
C HIS A 172 -14.78 8.22 -27.65
N PRO A 173 -15.16 6.99 -27.29
CA PRO A 173 -16.36 6.74 -26.49
C PRO A 173 -16.23 7.20 -25.02
N TRP A 174 -15.03 7.65 -24.59
CA TRP A 174 -14.74 8.09 -23.23
C TRP A 174 -14.67 9.62 -23.04
N ARG A 175 -14.83 10.44 -24.09
CA ARG A 175 -14.89 11.90 -23.93
C ARG A 175 -16.34 12.33 -23.64
N PRO A 176 -16.62 13.02 -22.53
CA PRO A 176 -17.94 13.64 -22.33
C PRO A 176 -18.17 14.74 -23.37
N ALA A 177 -19.44 14.93 -23.74
CA ALA A 177 -19.91 15.96 -24.65
C ALA A 177 -19.84 17.36 -24.03
#